data_AF-A0AAW9GQS3-F1
#
_entry.id   AF-A0AAW9GQS3-F1
#
_cell.length_a   1.000
_cell.length_b   1.000
_cell.length_c   1.000
_cell.angle_alpha   90.00
_cell.angle_beta   90.00
_cell.angle_gamma   90.00
#
_symmetry.space_group_name_H-M   'P 1'
#
loop_
_entity.id
_entity.type
_entity.pdbx_description
1 polymer ?
#
loop_
_entity_poly.entity_id
_entity_poly.type
_entity_poly.pdbx_seq_one_letter_code
_entity_poly.pdbx_strand_id
1 'polypeptide(L)'
;MELRKVIATLLFPMLLLSACSTLTAEEYLDAVSKEEVDVSGGIEKGNDKSLSVAERKENIDKRLSLLEDSKKLSAPSEWKDAHKEYVKKLDLEIENLEKAKKKLSRTSSIFDDYSDKDKEVYDKYDKLFLEKLGVDAREKLYKKNRDLRRVSREEYIKVYQKEIKEFLECFKDAQVPTVDGKVDHLAVMDLVNKARGHLTNIIAIVPPKELDEAAEKFKEANKEFDAALDALFSDPKLTKGETGSTFMSSYLKGLKLNKEFMEKVKTTS
;
A
#
# COMPACT_ATOMS: atom_id res chain seq x y z
N MET A 1 -56.36 -16.75 28.45
CA MET A 1 -55.87 -16.74 27.06
C MET A 1 -54.70 -15.77 27.02
N GLU A 2 -53.50 -16.31 27.18
CA GLU A 2 -52.31 -15.60 27.70
C GLU A 2 -51.75 -14.55 26.73
N LEU A 3 -51.49 -13.35 27.27
CA LEU A 3 -50.80 -12.21 26.64
C LEU A 3 -49.51 -12.60 25.90
N ARG A 4 -48.90 -13.73 26.29
CA ARG A 4 -47.72 -14.35 25.68
C ARG A 4 -47.91 -14.75 24.21
N LYS A 5 -49.13 -15.09 23.78
CA LYS A 5 -49.38 -15.46 22.37
C LYS A 5 -49.40 -14.26 21.43
N VAL A 6 -49.80 -13.06 21.91
CA VAL A 6 -49.87 -11.84 21.09
C VAL A 6 -48.49 -11.21 20.87
N ILE A 7 -47.61 -11.29 21.87
CA ILE A 7 -46.23 -10.75 21.77
C ILE A 7 -45.36 -11.60 20.84
N ALA A 8 -45.56 -12.93 20.81
CA ALA A 8 -44.83 -13.81 19.90
C ALA A 8 -45.17 -13.61 18.42
N THR A 9 -46.41 -13.17 18.10
CA THR A 9 -46.82 -12.92 16.71
C THR A 9 -46.40 -11.55 16.18
N LEU A 10 -46.16 -10.57 17.06
CA LEU A 10 -45.71 -9.22 16.69
C LEU A 10 -44.18 -9.06 16.61
N LEU A 11 -43.41 -9.91 17.29
CA LEU A 11 -41.94 -9.86 17.25
C LEU A 11 -41.33 -10.70 16.12
N PHE A 12 -42.05 -11.68 15.58
CA PHE A 12 -41.55 -12.55 14.51
C PHE A 12 -41.35 -11.85 13.15
N PRO A 13 -42.17 -10.85 12.73
CA PRO A 13 -41.90 -10.12 11.49
C PRO A 13 -40.77 -9.09 11.64
N MET A 14 -40.51 -8.56 12.85
CA MET A 14 -39.43 -7.59 13.07
C MET A 14 -38.05 -8.22 13.18
N LEU A 15 -37.95 -9.49 13.61
CA LEU A 15 -36.69 -10.24 13.64
C LEU A 15 -36.31 -10.86 12.28
N LEU A 16 -37.19 -10.80 11.27
CA LEU A 16 -36.93 -11.29 9.91
C LEU A 16 -36.68 -10.16 8.89
N LEU A 17 -36.68 -8.89 9.32
CA LEU A 17 -36.44 -7.73 8.44
C LEU A 17 -35.00 -7.17 8.52
N SER A 18 -34.13 -7.69 9.40
CA SER A 18 -32.74 -7.24 9.53
C SER A 18 -31.72 -8.08 8.74
N ALA A 19 -32.15 -9.12 8.02
CA ALA A 19 -31.23 -10.06 7.36
C ALA A 19 -30.86 -9.71 5.90
N CYS A 20 -31.37 -8.61 5.33
CA CYS A 20 -31.07 -8.20 3.94
C CYS A 20 -31.09 -6.66 3.75
N SER A 21 -30.74 -5.85 4.75
CA SER A 21 -30.59 -4.41 4.49
C SER A 21 -29.37 -4.20 3.61
N THR A 22 -29.59 -3.77 2.37
CA THR A 22 -28.53 -3.37 1.46
C THR A 22 -27.71 -2.25 2.13
N LEU A 23 -26.38 -2.34 2.10
CA LEU A 23 -25.55 -1.26 2.62
C LEU A 23 -25.82 0.00 1.81
N THR A 24 -25.74 1.16 2.46
CA THR A 24 -25.63 2.41 1.71
C THR A 24 -24.34 2.41 0.89
N ALA A 25 -24.29 3.24 -0.15
CA ALA A 25 -23.09 3.45 -0.95
C ALA A 25 -21.86 3.77 -0.08
N GLU A 26 -22.02 4.62 0.95
CA GLU A 26 -20.91 4.99 1.82
C GLU A 26 -20.46 3.81 2.69
N GLU A 27 -21.39 3.10 3.33
CA GLU A 27 -21.08 1.93 4.18
C GLU A 27 -20.45 0.79 3.38
N TYR A 28 -20.86 0.59 2.13
CA TYR A 28 -20.25 -0.40 1.25
C TYR A 28 -18.80 -0.02 0.92
N LEU A 29 -18.52 1.23 0.56
CA LEU A 29 -17.14 1.68 0.30
C LEU A 29 -16.28 1.59 1.57
N ASP A 30 -16.84 1.94 2.74
CA ASP A 30 -16.13 1.78 4.02
C ASP A 30 -15.78 0.32 4.30
N ALA A 31 -16.71 -0.60 4.07
CA ALA A 31 -16.48 -2.03 4.28
C ALA A 31 -15.43 -2.60 3.32
N VAL A 32 -15.49 -2.26 2.02
CA VAL A 32 -14.47 -2.65 1.04
C VAL A 32 -13.11 -2.02 1.40
N SER A 33 -13.08 -0.75 1.81
CA SER A 33 -11.81 -0.10 2.15
C SER A 33 -11.15 -0.71 3.38
N LYS A 34 -11.97 -1.01 4.39
CA LYS A 34 -11.50 -1.64 5.62
C LYS A 34 -10.97 -3.04 5.35
N GLU A 35 -11.66 -3.81 4.51
CA GLU A 35 -11.15 -5.06 3.97
C GLU A 35 -9.76 -4.83 3.38
N GLU A 36 -9.64 -4.04 2.32
CA GLU A 36 -8.39 -3.81 1.56
C GLU A 36 -7.19 -3.41 2.43
N VAL A 37 -7.43 -2.71 3.55
CA VAL A 37 -6.39 -2.37 4.53
C VAL A 37 -6.09 -3.50 5.51
N ASP A 38 -7.11 -4.12 6.11
CA ASP A 38 -6.96 -5.25 7.04
C ASP A 38 -6.32 -6.48 6.34
N VAL A 39 -6.60 -6.66 5.05
CA VAL A 39 -5.95 -7.60 4.12
C VAL A 39 -4.45 -7.48 4.14
N SER A 40 -3.99 -6.24 3.93
CA SER A 40 -2.60 -5.95 3.60
C SER A 40 -1.71 -6.30 4.80
N GLY A 41 -2.18 -6.00 6.02
CA GLY A 41 -1.50 -6.41 7.26
C GLY A 41 -1.49 -7.93 7.50
N GLY A 42 -2.51 -8.67 7.03
CA GLY A 42 -2.55 -10.14 7.10
C GLY A 42 -1.55 -10.82 6.16
N ILE A 43 -1.38 -10.27 4.96
CA ILE A 43 -0.42 -10.75 3.94
C ILE A 43 1.02 -10.58 4.44
N GLU A 44 1.35 -9.42 5.02
CA GLU A 44 2.68 -9.15 5.58
C GLU A 44 3.08 -10.20 6.62
N LYS A 45 2.19 -10.47 7.59
CA LYS A 45 2.44 -11.47 8.65
C LYS A 45 2.44 -12.90 8.12
N GLY A 46 1.61 -13.23 7.14
CA GLY A 46 1.67 -14.54 6.46
C GLY A 46 3.00 -14.79 5.75
N ASN A 47 3.65 -13.72 5.27
CA ASN A 47 4.93 -13.79 4.57
C ASN A 47 6.17 -13.56 5.46
N ASP A 48 5.99 -13.16 6.72
CA ASP A 48 7.08 -12.85 7.65
C ASP A 48 7.86 -14.12 8.05
N LYS A 49 9.08 -14.26 7.53
CA LYS A 49 9.97 -15.40 7.77
C LYS A 49 10.59 -15.42 9.17
N SER A 50 10.42 -14.35 9.96
CA SER A 50 10.83 -14.32 11.38
C SER A 50 9.86 -15.08 12.28
N LEU A 51 8.60 -15.21 11.86
CA LEU A 51 7.56 -15.99 12.54
C LEU A 51 7.71 -17.49 12.27
N SER A 52 7.19 -18.30 13.19
CA SER A 52 7.08 -19.74 12.97
C SER A 52 6.08 -20.06 11.83
N VAL A 53 6.23 -21.23 11.22
CA VAL A 53 5.29 -21.69 10.17
C VAL A 53 3.85 -21.77 10.70
N ALA A 54 3.67 -22.12 11.99
CA ALA A 54 2.35 -22.18 12.61
C ALA A 54 1.70 -20.80 12.74
N GLU A 55 2.43 -19.81 13.27
CA GLU A 55 1.94 -18.43 13.38
C GLU A 55 1.61 -17.83 12.01
N ARG A 56 2.45 -18.10 11.00
CA ARG A 56 2.18 -17.66 9.63
C ARG A 56 0.89 -18.28 9.09
N LYS A 57 0.65 -19.57 9.31
CA LYS A 57 -0.60 -20.25 8.93
C LYS A 57 -1.82 -19.67 9.64
N GLU A 58 -1.70 -19.32 10.92
CA GLU A 58 -2.77 -18.67 11.68
C GLU A 58 -3.11 -17.28 11.10
N ASN A 59 -2.11 -16.51 10.68
CA ASN A 59 -2.35 -15.21 10.03
C ASN A 59 -3.00 -15.38 8.64
N ILE A 60 -2.62 -16.41 7.87
CA ILE A 60 -3.31 -16.75 6.62
C ILE A 60 -4.78 -17.13 6.89
N ASP A 61 -5.07 -17.88 7.96
CA ASP A 61 -6.46 -18.24 8.32
C ASP A 61 -7.31 -17.02 8.70
N LYS A 62 -6.74 -16.08 9.46
CA LYS A 62 -7.40 -14.80 9.76
C LYS A 62 -7.74 -14.05 8.47
N ARG A 63 -6.79 -14.02 7.52
CA ARG A 63 -6.96 -13.38 6.20
C ARG A 63 -8.07 -14.06 5.39
N LEU A 64 -8.07 -15.38 5.31
CA LEU A 64 -9.10 -16.16 4.60
C LEU A 64 -10.50 -15.88 5.18
N SER A 65 -10.63 -15.78 6.50
CA SER A 65 -11.91 -15.44 7.14
C SER A 65 -12.41 -14.06 6.72
N LEU A 66 -11.53 -13.05 6.68
CA LEU A 66 -11.89 -11.69 6.27
C LEU A 66 -12.33 -11.63 4.79
N LEU A 67 -11.65 -12.38 3.91
CA LEU A 67 -12.02 -12.51 2.50
C LEU A 67 -13.44 -13.09 2.35
N GLU A 68 -13.74 -14.16 3.08
CA GLU A 68 -15.06 -14.80 3.03
C GLU A 68 -16.17 -13.92 3.58
N ASP A 69 -15.90 -13.13 4.63
CA ASP A 69 -16.89 -12.18 5.14
C ASP A 69 -17.12 -11.03 4.16
N SER A 70 -16.09 -10.62 3.42
CA SER A 70 -16.17 -9.51 2.46
C SER A 70 -16.91 -9.87 1.18
N LYS A 71 -16.90 -11.16 0.80
CA LYS A 71 -17.77 -11.69 -0.26
C LYS A 71 -19.26 -11.59 0.07
N LYS A 72 -19.61 -11.49 1.36
CA LYS A 72 -21.01 -11.43 1.84
C LYS A 72 -21.53 -9.98 1.95
N LEU A 73 -20.72 -8.97 1.59
CA LEU A 73 -21.14 -7.58 1.65
C LEU A 73 -22.36 -7.33 0.75
N SER A 74 -23.39 -6.71 1.32
CA SER A 74 -24.62 -6.41 0.59
C SER A 74 -24.47 -5.12 -0.20
N ALA A 75 -23.89 -5.23 -1.41
CA ALA A 75 -23.66 -4.08 -2.29
C ALA A 75 -24.95 -3.34 -2.66
N PRO A 76 -24.93 -1.99 -2.72
CA PRO A 76 -26.07 -1.19 -3.17
C PRO A 76 -26.43 -1.52 -4.61
N SER A 77 -27.67 -1.22 -4.99
CA SER A 77 -28.25 -1.67 -6.27
C SER A 77 -27.41 -1.26 -7.50
N GLU A 78 -26.87 -0.05 -7.46
CA GLU A 78 -26.04 0.58 -8.47
C GLU A 78 -24.67 -0.10 -8.64
N TRP A 79 -24.19 -0.84 -7.64
CA TRP A 79 -22.87 -1.48 -7.65
C TRP A 79 -22.92 -3.01 -7.58
N LYS A 80 -24.09 -3.62 -7.75
CA LYS A 80 -24.22 -5.09 -7.79
C LYS A 80 -23.30 -5.73 -8.82
N ASP A 81 -23.16 -5.12 -10.00
CA ASP A 81 -22.27 -5.66 -11.03
C ASP A 81 -20.79 -5.42 -10.74
N ALA A 82 -20.44 -4.30 -10.10
CA ALA A 82 -19.08 -4.08 -9.60
C ALA A 82 -18.73 -5.13 -8.54
N HIS A 83 -19.64 -5.36 -7.59
CA HIS A 83 -19.45 -6.34 -6.51
C HIS A 83 -19.28 -7.76 -7.02
N LYS A 84 -19.93 -8.16 -8.13
CA LYS A 84 -19.67 -9.46 -8.76
C LYS A 84 -18.23 -9.63 -9.22
N GLU A 85 -17.60 -8.58 -9.75
CA GLU A 85 -16.19 -8.63 -10.15
C GLU A 85 -15.26 -8.60 -8.93
N TYR A 86 -15.64 -7.85 -7.89
CA TYR A 86 -14.95 -7.87 -6.59
C TYR A 86 -14.95 -9.28 -5.98
N VAL A 87 -16.09 -9.97 -5.95
CA VAL A 87 -16.18 -11.35 -5.44
C VAL A 87 -15.26 -12.30 -6.21
N LYS A 88 -15.18 -12.20 -7.55
CA LYS A 88 -14.25 -13.02 -8.35
C LYS A 88 -12.78 -12.75 -8.02
N LYS A 89 -12.42 -11.48 -7.77
CA LYS A 89 -11.08 -11.09 -7.28
C LYS A 89 -10.78 -11.78 -5.95
N LEU A 90 -11.73 -11.73 -5.00
CA LEU A 90 -11.58 -12.35 -3.68
C LEU A 90 -11.50 -13.88 -3.74
N ASP A 91 -12.33 -14.53 -4.58
CA ASP A 91 -12.31 -15.98 -4.76
C ASP A 91 -10.95 -16.48 -5.26
N LEU A 92 -10.35 -15.78 -6.22
CA LEU A 92 -9.01 -16.11 -6.72
C LEU A 92 -7.93 -15.92 -5.65
N GLU A 93 -8.04 -14.88 -4.82
CA GLU A 93 -7.12 -14.66 -3.71
C GLU A 93 -7.24 -15.76 -2.64
N ILE A 94 -8.47 -16.17 -2.30
CA ILE A 94 -8.74 -17.29 -1.39
C ILE A 94 -8.08 -18.57 -1.92
N GLU A 95 -8.31 -18.93 -3.19
CA GLU A 95 -7.73 -20.12 -3.80
C GLU A 95 -6.20 -20.13 -3.71
N ASN A 96 -5.58 -19.00 -4.05
CA ASN A 96 -4.13 -18.84 -4.01
C ASN A 96 -3.56 -18.92 -2.58
N LEU A 97 -4.21 -18.29 -1.61
CA LEU A 97 -3.81 -18.34 -0.20
C LEU A 97 -3.96 -19.75 0.37
N GLU A 98 -5.03 -20.47 0.07
CA GLU A 98 -5.19 -21.86 0.51
C GLU A 98 -4.10 -22.78 -0.06
N LYS A 99 -3.76 -22.60 -1.34
CA LYS A 99 -2.67 -23.33 -2.00
C LYS A 99 -1.33 -23.03 -1.34
N ALA A 100 -1.02 -21.75 -1.13
CA ALA A 100 0.21 -21.31 -0.47
C ALA A 100 0.30 -21.85 0.97
N LYS A 101 -0.80 -21.80 1.74
CA LYS A 101 -0.87 -22.31 3.11
C LYS A 101 -0.51 -23.80 3.19
N LYS A 102 -0.96 -24.62 2.23
CA LYS A 102 -0.68 -26.08 2.19
C LYS A 102 0.81 -26.37 1.97
N LYS A 103 1.50 -25.52 1.20
CA LYS A 103 2.91 -25.67 0.83
C LYS A 103 3.87 -24.85 1.70
N LEU A 104 3.33 -24.04 2.61
CA LEU A 104 4.11 -23.13 3.43
C LEU A 104 5.18 -23.85 4.25
N SER A 105 6.41 -23.40 4.09
CA SER A 105 7.60 -23.85 4.80
C SER A 105 8.29 -22.66 5.47
N ARG A 106 9.36 -22.93 6.22
CA ARG A 106 10.11 -21.88 6.91
C ARG A 106 10.71 -20.84 5.95
N THR A 107 11.09 -21.26 4.75
CA THR A 107 11.81 -20.41 3.78
C THR A 107 10.94 -19.88 2.64
N SER A 108 9.80 -20.53 2.36
CA SER A 108 8.92 -20.15 1.25
C SER A 108 8.17 -18.84 1.54
N SER A 109 7.91 -18.10 0.47
CA SER A 109 6.94 -17.00 0.45
C SER A 109 5.53 -17.55 0.23
N ILE A 110 4.51 -16.80 0.67
CA ILE A 110 3.13 -17.10 0.28
C ILE A 110 2.88 -16.84 -1.21
N PHE A 111 3.75 -16.06 -1.86
CA PHE A 111 3.63 -15.72 -3.29
C PHE A 111 4.34 -16.71 -4.20
N ASP A 112 5.15 -17.63 -3.68
CA ASP A 112 5.95 -18.58 -4.50
C ASP A 112 5.05 -19.46 -5.40
N ASP A 113 3.79 -19.65 -5.02
CA ASP A 113 2.82 -20.49 -5.71
C ASP A 113 1.84 -19.74 -6.62
N TYR A 114 1.94 -18.41 -6.67
CA TYR A 114 1.06 -17.56 -7.46
C TYR A 114 1.58 -17.54 -8.89
N SER A 115 0.77 -17.98 -9.87
CA SER A 115 1.22 -17.94 -11.26
C SER A 115 1.05 -16.54 -11.84
N ASP A 116 1.88 -16.19 -12.83
CA ASP A 116 1.72 -14.93 -13.58
C ASP A 116 0.31 -14.80 -14.17
N LYS A 117 -0.26 -15.93 -14.60
CA LYS A 117 -1.63 -16.01 -15.09
C LYS A 117 -2.66 -15.66 -14.01
N ASP A 118 -2.47 -16.13 -12.78
CA ASP A 118 -3.37 -15.78 -11.66
C ASP A 118 -3.28 -14.27 -11.37
N LYS A 119 -2.08 -13.69 -11.44
CA LYS A 119 -1.89 -12.25 -11.30
C LYS A 119 -2.60 -11.46 -12.40
N GLU A 120 -2.46 -11.87 -13.67
CA GLU A 120 -3.17 -11.23 -14.79
C GLU A 120 -4.70 -11.30 -14.62
N VAL A 121 -5.22 -12.43 -14.14
CA VAL A 121 -6.66 -12.60 -13.90
C VAL A 121 -7.12 -11.75 -12.70
N TYR A 122 -6.33 -11.68 -11.63
CA TYR A 122 -6.59 -10.81 -10.48
C TYR A 122 -6.67 -9.34 -10.92
N ASP A 123 -5.66 -8.85 -11.62
CA ASP A 123 -5.59 -7.47 -12.11
C ASP A 123 -6.76 -7.14 -13.05
N LYS A 124 -7.19 -8.11 -13.86
CA LYS A 124 -8.38 -7.97 -14.71
C LYS A 124 -9.64 -7.77 -13.87
N TYR A 125 -9.88 -8.58 -12.84
CA TYR A 125 -11.07 -8.44 -12.01
C TYR A 125 -11.06 -7.17 -11.18
N ASP A 126 -9.90 -6.78 -10.65
CA ASP A 126 -9.73 -5.52 -9.93
C ASP A 126 -10.05 -4.31 -10.84
N LYS A 127 -9.49 -4.29 -12.03
CA LYS A 127 -9.79 -3.26 -13.04
C LYS A 127 -11.29 -3.19 -13.36
N LEU A 128 -11.92 -4.34 -13.60
CA LEU A 128 -13.35 -4.39 -13.92
C LEU A 128 -14.23 -3.93 -12.75
N PHE A 129 -13.87 -4.28 -11.51
CA PHE A 129 -14.54 -3.79 -10.31
C PHE A 129 -14.50 -2.26 -10.25
N LEU A 130 -13.29 -1.68 -10.39
CA LEU A 130 -13.07 -0.24 -10.32
C LEU A 130 -13.74 0.52 -11.48
N GLU A 131 -13.75 -0.06 -12.69
CA GLU A 131 -14.46 0.50 -13.84
C GLU A 131 -15.98 0.53 -13.62
N LYS A 132 -16.54 -0.56 -13.07
CA LYS A 132 -17.99 -0.68 -12.82
C LYS A 132 -18.47 0.14 -11.63
N LEU A 133 -17.61 0.44 -10.65
CA LEU A 133 -17.93 1.39 -9.57
C LEU A 133 -18.20 2.81 -10.10
N GLY A 134 -17.52 3.20 -11.19
CA GLY A 134 -17.53 4.55 -11.71
C GLY A 134 -16.50 5.46 -11.04
N VAL A 135 -16.17 6.58 -11.71
CA VAL A 135 -15.06 7.46 -11.34
C VAL A 135 -15.23 8.03 -9.93
N ASP A 136 -16.39 8.59 -9.60
CA ASP A 136 -16.64 9.23 -8.31
C ASP A 136 -16.51 8.26 -7.13
N ALA A 137 -17.07 7.05 -7.28
CA ALA A 137 -17.01 6.03 -6.23
C ALA A 137 -15.59 5.47 -6.07
N ARG A 138 -14.87 5.28 -7.18
CA ARG A 138 -13.47 4.86 -7.19
C ARG A 138 -12.57 5.88 -6.49
N GLU A 139 -12.76 7.17 -6.73
CA GLU A 139 -12.00 8.23 -6.04
C GLU A 139 -12.27 8.24 -4.53
N LYS A 140 -13.54 8.05 -4.14
CA LYS A 140 -13.90 7.90 -2.71
C LYS A 140 -13.26 6.67 -2.09
N LEU A 141 -13.30 5.53 -2.77
CA LEU A 141 -12.65 4.29 -2.33
C LEU A 141 -11.15 4.51 -2.10
N TYR A 142 -10.45 5.07 -3.09
CA TYR A 142 -9.02 5.37 -2.95
C TYR A 142 -8.70 6.33 -1.82
N LYS A 143 -9.54 7.35 -1.62
CA LYS A 143 -9.40 8.27 -0.50
C LYS A 143 -9.58 7.55 0.85
N LYS A 144 -10.59 6.68 0.97
CA LYS A 144 -10.84 5.88 2.18
C LYS A 144 -9.70 4.92 2.46
N ASN A 145 -9.24 4.17 1.46
CA ASN A 145 -8.08 3.29 1.56
C ASN A 145 -6.83 4.04 2.03
N ARG A 146 -6.61 5.24 1.50
CA ARG A 146 -5.50 6.10 1.95
C ARG A 146 -5.72 6.56 3.39
N ASP A 147 -6.90 7.06 3.72
CA ASP A 147 -7.20 7.61 5.04
C ASP A 147 -7.15 6.53 6.16
N LEU A 148 -7.50 5.28 5.86
CA LEU A 148 -7.35 4.12 6.76
C LEU A 148 -5.90 3.66 6.96
N ARG A 149 -5.00 3.96 6.01
CA ARG A 149 -3.57 3.65 6.09
C ARG A 149 -2.74 4.75 6.75
N ARG A 150 -3.39 5.83 7.20
CA ARG A 150 -2.70 6.93 7.86
C ARG A 150 -2.07 6.45 9.15
N VAL A 151 -0.79 6.73 9.31
CA VAL A 151 -0.07 6.46 10.54
C VAL A 151 -0.20 7.64 11.51
N SER A 152 0.19 7.41 12.76
CA SER A 152 0.35 8.50 13.73
C SER A 152 1.42 9.49 13.27
N ARG A 153 1.36 10.73 13.80
CA ARG A 153 2.39 11.74 13.57
C ARG A 153 3.76 11.25 14.02
N GLU A 154 3.84 10.61 15.17
CA GLU A 154 5.07 10.06 15.74
C GLU A 154 5.68 9.00 14.82
N GLU A 155 4.85 8.09 14.32
CA GLU A 155 5.28 7.04 13.39
C GLU A 155 5.72 7.61 12.05
N TYR A 156 4.97 8.56 11.48
CA TYR A 156 5.34 9.23 10.23
C TYR A 156 6.70 9.92 10.35
N ILE A 157 6.89 10.71 11.41
CA ILE A 157 8.14 11.43 11.65
C ILE A 157 9.29 10.45 11.87
N LYS A 158 9.07 9.36 12.63
CA LYS A 158 10.09 8.34 12.88
C LYS A 158 10.56 7.67 11.59
N VAL A 159 9.63 7.22 10.74
CA VAL A 159 9.96 6.60 9.45
C VAL A 159 10.66 7.61 8.55
N TYR A 160 10.10 8.82 8.40
CA TYR A 160 10.72 9.86 7.61
C TYR A 160 12.17 10.14 8.05
N GLN A 161 12.41 10.38 9.34
CA GLN A 161 13.73 10.74 9.86
C GLN A 161 14.76 9.64 9.65
N LYS A 162 14.35 8.38 9.80
CA LYS A 162 15.21 7.22 9.53
C LYS A 162 15.57 7.16 8.05
N GLU A 163 14.56 7.11 7.18
CA GLU A 163 14.77 6.86 5.75
C GLU A 163 15.46 8.04 5.06
N ILE A 164 15.16 9.30 5.41
CA ILE A 164 15.85 10.45 4.80
C ILE A 164 17.32 10.49 5.21
N LYS A 165 17.64 10.08 6.45
CA LYS A 165 19.02 9.98 6.92
C LYS A 165 19.77 8.90 6.12
N GLU A 166 19.18 7.73 5.96
CA GLU A 166 19.79 6.62 5.20
C GLU A 166 19.95 6.97 3.71
N PHE A 167 18.99 7.69 3.11
CA PHE A 167 19.12 8.27 1.77
C PHE A 167 20.34 9.21 1.68
N LEU A 168 20.48 10.17 2.60
CA LEU A 168 21.60 11.12 2.59
C LEU A 168 22.95 10.43 2.85
N GLU A 169 22.97 9.40 3.68
CA GLU A 169 24.16 8.59 3.94
C GLU A 169 24.66 7.84 2.71
N CYS A 170 23.80 7.54 1.73
CA CYS A 170 24.23 6.99 0.44
C CYS A 170 25.21 7.93 -0.30
N PHE A 171 25.20 9.23 0.00
CA PHE A 171 26.03 10.24 -0.67
C PHE A 171 27.10 10.88 0.21
N LYS A 172 27.14 10.54 1.51
CA LYS A 172 28.00 11.22 2.50
C LYS A 172 29.50 11.03 2.23
N ASP A 173 29.87 9.85 1.73
CA ASP A 173 31.26 9.47 1.43
C ASP A 173 31.43 9.01 -0.04
N ALA A 174 30.42 9.28 -0.89
CA ALA A 174 30.33 8.69 -2.22
C ALA A 174 31.42 9.24 -3.16
N GLN A 175 32.52 8.50 -3.24
CA GLN A 175 33.32 8.45 -4.45
C GLN A 175 32.60 7.54 -5.45
N VAL A 176 32.63 7.88 -6.72
CA VAL A 176 32.09 7.01 -7.78
C VAL A 176 32.74 5.64 -7.62
N PRO A 177 31.97 4.55 -7.40
CA PRO A 177 32.53 3.22 -7.25
C PRO A 177 33.42 2.88 -8.45
N THR A 178 34.63 2.41 -8.19
CA THR A 178 35.57 2.00 -9.24
C THR A 178 36.16 0.63 -8.97
N VAL A 179 36.38 -0.13 -10.05
CA VAL A 179 37.16 -1.36 -10.10
C VAL A 179 38.26 -1.15 -11.14
N ASP A 180 39.51 -1.33 -10.75
CA ASP A 180 40.70 -1.10 -11.59
C ASP A 180 40.75 0.29 -12.27
N GLY A 181 40.30 1.34 -11.55
CA GLY A 181 40.27 2.72 -12.06
C GLY A 181 39.18 3.01 -13.10
N LYS A 182 38.31 2.04 -13.38
CA LYS A 182 37.09 2.21 -14.20
C LYS A 182 35.87 2.24 -13.30
N VAL A 183 34.81 2.91 -13.75
CA VAL A 183 33.54 2.93 -13.01
C VAL A 183 32.99 1.52 -12.88
N ASP A 184 32.62 1.18 -11.66
CA ASP A 184 31.82 0.00 -11.38
C ASP A 184 30.34 0.36 -11.54
N HIS A 185 29.80 0.05 -12.72
CA HIS A 185 28.40 0.35 -13.06
C HIS A 185 27.40 -0.47 -12.21
N LEU A 186 27.78 -1.66 -11.75
CA LEU A 186 26.92 -2.48 -10.90
C LEU A 186 26.82 -1.85 -9.51
N ALA A 187 27.96 -1.46 -8.93
CA ALA A 187 27.97 -0.78 -7.64
C ALA A 187 27.23 0.56 -7.68
N VAL A 188 27.27 1.30 -8.80
CA VAL A 188 26.48 2.53 -8.98
C VAL A 188 24.99 2.22 -9.06
N MET A 189 24.60 1.18 -9.81
CA MET A 189 23.20 0.76 -9.91
C MET A 189 22.66 0.34 -8.53
N ASP A 190 23.43 -0.42 -7.75
CA ASP A 190 23.05 -0.82 -6.39
C ASP A 190 22.91 0.38 -5.46
N LEU A 191 23.82 1.36 -5.55
CA LEU A 191 23.73 2.61 -4.80
C LEU A 191 22.46 3.39 -5.15
N VAL A 192 22.18 3.57 -6.43
CA VAL A 192 20.98 4.27 -6.92
C VAL A 192 19.71 3.55 -6.46
N ASN A 193 19.64 2.23 -6.61
CA ASN A 193 18.50 1.44 -6.17
C ASN A 193 18.29 1.52 -4.65
N LYS A 194 19.38 1.47 -3.88
CA LYS A 194 19.32 1.65 -2.43
C LYS A 194 18.77 3.04 -2.05
N ALA A 195 19.29 4.09 -2.66
CA ALA A 195 18.83 5.46 -2.42
C ALA A 195 17.33 5.63 -2.79
N ARG A 196 16.90 5.09 -3.93
CA ARG A 196 15.47 5.08 -4.33
C ARG A 196 14.59 4.29 -3.36
N GLY A 197 15.10 3.20 -2.81
CA GLY A 197 14.40 2.41 -1.80
C GLY A 197 14.01 3.26 -0.59
N HIS A 198 14.97 4.02 -0.04
CA HIS A 198 14.71 4.91 1.09
C HIS A 198 13.68 6.00 0.78
N LEU A 199 13.78 6.62 -0.40
CA LEU A 199 12.79 7.60 -0.86
C LEU A 199 11.38 6.99 -1.02
N THR A 200 11.32 5.80 -1.60
CA THR A 200 10.07 5.04 -1.79
C THR A 200 9.42 4.72 -0.45
N ASN A 201 10.21 4.33 0.56
CA ASN A 201 9.70 4.06 1.91
C ASN A 201 9.02 5.29 2.54
N ILE A 202 9.55 6.49 2.30
CA ILE A 202 8.95 7.75 2.79
C ILE A 202 7.64 8.06 2.04
N ILE A 203 7.59 7.80 0.74
CA ILE A 203 6.39 8.06 -0.08
C ILE A 203 5.29 7.02 0.21
N ALA A 204 5.66 5.78 0.55
CA ALA A 204 4.73 4.70 0.83
C ALA A 204 3.96 4.90 2.14
N ILE A 205 4.55 5.57 3.13
CA ILE A 205 3.87 5.84 4.40
C ILE A 205 2.90 7.02 4.27
N VAL A 206 1.62 6.77 4.59
CA VAL A 206 0.58 7.80 4.49
C VAL A 206 0.61 8.68 5.74
N PRO A 207 0.87 9.99 5.64
CA PRO A 207 0.94 10.88 6.79
C PRO A 207 -0.42 11.00 7.50
N PRO A 208 -0.47 11.46 8.76
CA PRO A 208 -1.72 11.92 9.33
C PRO A 208 -2.25 13.16 8.59
N LYS A 209 -3.55 13.43 8.68
CA LYS A 209 -4.25 14.38 7.82
C LYS A 209 -3.71 15.81 7.92
N GLU A 210 -3.33 16.24 9.11
CA GLU A 210 -2.73 17.54 9.38
C GLU A 210 -1.41 17.76 8.63
N LEU A 211 -0.72 16.69 8.22
CA LEU A 211 0.53 16.74 7.48
C LEU A 211 0.37 16.59 5.95
N ASP A 212 -0.85 16.54 5.41
CA ASP A 212 -1.07 16.36 3.95
C ASP A 212 -0.33 17.43 3.12
N GLU A 213 -0.45 18.71 3.50
CA GLU A 213 0.24 19.80 2.79
C GLU A 213 1.75 19.74 2.91
N ALA A 214 2.26 19.29 4.07
CA ALA A 214 3.69 19.09 4.25
C ALA A 214 4.17 17.95 3.34
N ALA A 215 3.46 16.82 3.32
CA ALA A 215 3.84 15.67 2.51
C ALA A 215 3.85 15.95 1.00
N GLU A 216 2.97 16.82 0.48
CA GLU A 216 3.08 17.30 -0.91
C GLU A 216 4.41 18.00 -1.18
N LYS A 217 4.95 18.74 -0.19
CA LYS A 217 6.26 19.37 -0.31
C LYS A 217 7.39 18.35 -0.38
N PHE A 218 7.28 17.26 0.38
CA PHE A 218 8.23 16.17 0.26
C PHE A 218 8.14 15.46 -1.10
N LYS A 219 6.95 15.30 -1.68
CA LYS A 219 6.80 14.76 -3.05
C LYS A 219 7.52 15.62 -4.10
N GLU A 220 7.51 16.94 -3.95
CA GLU A 220 8.32 17.83 -4.79
C GLU A 220 9.82 17.57 -4.59
N ALA A 221 10.28 17.45 -3.33
CA ALA A 221 11.67 17.13 -3.03
C ALA A 221 12.09 15.77 -3.64
N ASN A 222 11.21 14.77 -3.53
CA ASN A 222 11.42 13.43 -4.06
C ASN A 222 11.66 13.43 -5.58
N LYS A 223 10.87 14.20 -6.34
CA LYS A 223 11.06 14.33 -7.80
C LYS A 223 12.44 14.88 -8.15
N GLU A 224 12.94 15.83 -7.37
CA GLU A 224 14.28 16.39 -7.57
C GLU A 224 15.38 15.41 -7.16
N PHE A 225 15.19 14.66 -6.07
CA PHE A 225 16.12 13.58 -5.73
C PHE A 225 16.15 12.49 -6.81
N ASP A 226 15.00 12.06 -7.32
CA ASP A 226 14.93 11.07 -8.41
C ASP A 226 15.63 11.54 -9.68
N ALA A 227 15.47 12.82 -10.05
CA ALA A 227 16.18 13.42 -11.18
C ALA A 227 17.71 13.41 -10.99
N ALA A 228 18.18 13.65 -9.76
CA ALA A 228 19.60 13.52 -9.45
C ALA A 228 20.06 12.05 -9.58
N LEU A 229 19.28 11.10 -9.08
CA LEU A 229 19.57 9.67 -9.20
C LEU A 229 19.61 9.19 -10.66
N ASP A 230 18.73 9.70 -11.52
CA ASP A 230 18.73 9.42 -12.97
C ASP A 230 19.99 9.92 -13.65
N ALA A 231 20.45 11.14 -13.29
CA ALA A 231 21.70 11.69 -13.81
C ALA A 231 22.91 10.84 -13.39
N LEU A 232 22.96 10.41 -12.12
CA LEU A 232 24.01 9.54 -11.60
C LEU A 232 24.01 8.15 -12.26
N PHE A 233 22.83 7.58 -12.47
CA PHE A 233 22.68 6.29 -13.15
C PHE A 233 23.16 6.35 -14.61
N SER A 234 22.79 7.42 -15.32
CA SER A 234 23.08 7.61 -16.75
C SER A 234 24.53 8.00 -17.04
N ASP A 235 25.18 8.67 -16.08
CA ASP A 235 26.58 9.06 -16.15
C ASP A 235 27.22 9.06 -14.75
N PRO A 236 27.73 7.91 -14.29
CA PRO A 236 28.26 7.79 -12.94
C PRO A 236 29.46 8.69 -12.65
N LYS A 237 30.22 9.08 -13.68
CA LYS A 237 31.33 10.02 -13.52
C LYS A 237 30.88 11.47 -13.48
N LEU A 238 29.63 11.76 -13.86
CA LEU A 238 29.09 13.11 -14.01
C LEU A 238 29.99 13.99 -14.91
N THR A 239 30.53 13.39 -15.97
CA THR A 239 31.51 13.99 -16.90
C THR A 239 30.91 14.43 -18.23
N LYS A 240 29.72 13.94 -18.58
CA LYS A 240 28.96 14.42 -19.74
C LYS A 240 28.41 15.80 -19.38
N GLY A 241 28.57 16.77 -20.28
CA GLY A 241 28.45 18.20 -19.95
C GLY A 241 27.25 18.59 -19.10
N GLU A 242 26.04 18.12 -19.42
CA GLU A 242 24.81 18.50 -18.70
C GLU A 242 24.50 17.63 -17.47
N THR A 243 24.95 16.37 -17.42
CA THR A 243 24.56 15.41 -16.37
C THR A 243 25.09 15.78 -14.99
N GLY A 244 26.33 16.27 -14.90
CA GLY A 244 26.89 16.76 -13.64
C GLY A 244 26.18 18.01 -13.12
N SER A 245 25.78 18.91 -14.02
CA SER A 245 24.99 20.09 -13.66
C SER A 245 23.58 19.69 -13.19
N THR A 246 22.92 18.75 -13.87
CA THR A 246 21.61 18.22 -13.49
C THR A 246 21.67 17.56 -12.11
N PHE A 247 22.64 16.68 -11.86
CA PHE A 247 22.81 16.03 -10.56
C PHE A 247 22.89 17.06 -9.43
N MET A 248 23.82 18.01 -9.53
CA MET A 248 24.04 18.99 -8.48
C MET A 248 22.85 19.92 -8.29
N SER A 249 22.26 20.41 -9.39
CA SER A 249 21.10 21.31 -9.34
C SER A 249 19.90 20.63 -8.68
N SER A 250 19.53 19.43 -9.14
CA SER A 250 18.38 18.71 -8.63
C SER A 250 18.62 18.21 -7.20
N TYR A 251 19.81 17.73 -6.86
CA TYR A 251 20.12 17.33 -5.48
C TYR A 251 20.00 18.50 -4.50
N LEU A 252 20.58 19.66 -4.81
CA LEU A 252 20.50 20.85 -3.96
C LEU A 252 19.06 21.38 -3.85
N LYS A 253 18.29 21.33 -4.94
CA LYS A 253 16.88 21.71 -4.93
C LYS A 253 16.04 20.75 -4.08
N GLY A 254 16.29 19.45 -4.17
CA GLY A 254 15.70 18.43 -3.30
C GLY A 254 15.98 18.70 -1.82
N LEU A 255 17.24 19.00 -1.46
CA LEU A 255 17.61 19.37 -0.09
C LEU A 255 16.87 20.61 0.42
N LYS A 256 16.74 21.64 -0.43
CA LYS A 256 16.00 22.85 -0.08
C LYS A 256 14.52 22.55 0.19
N LEU A 257 13.86 21.84 -0.73
CA LEU A 257 12.45 21.46 -0.59
C LEU A 257 12.22 20.56 0.63
N ASN A 258 13.16 19.65 0.91
CA ASN A 258 13.14 18.82 2.11
C ASN A 258 13.25 19.62 3.41
N LYS A 259 14.03 20.70 3.41
CA LYS A 259 14.09 21.63 4.55
C LYS A 259 12.76 22.37 4.74
N GLU A 260 12.15 22.85 3.65
CA GLU A 260 10.83 23.49 3.68
C GLU A 260 9.74 22.54 4.19
N PHE A 261 9.79 21.26 3.78
CA PHE A 261 8.96 20.19 4.34
C PHE A 261 9.13 20.09 5.86
N MET A 262 10.37 19.99 6.35
CA MET A 262 10.63 19.85 7.79
C MET A 262 10.22 21.06 8.60
N GLU A 263 10.30 22.26 8.04
CA GLU A 263 9.76 23.47 8.65
C GLU A 263 8.23 23.41 8.76
N LYS A 264 7.54 22.98 7.71
CA LYS A 264 6.08 22.77 7.74
C LYS A 264 5.67 21.71 8.77
N VAL A 265 6.35 20.57 8.82
CA VAL A 265 6.06 19.53 9.83
C VAL A 265 6.15 20.11 11.23
N LYS A 266 7.15 20.95 11.53
CA LYS A 266 7.33 21.55 12.86
C LYS A 266 6.24 22.56 13.22
N THR A 267 5.72 23.30 12.24
CA THR A 267 4.75 24.38 12.49
C THR A 267 3.30 23.90 12.47
N THR A 268 3.00 22.79 11.80
CA THR A 268 1.70 22.11 11.92
C THR A 268 1.59 21.46 13.30
N SER A 269 0.78 22.05 14.18
CA SER A 269 0.41 21.54 15.51
C SER A 269 -0.93 20.82 15.46
#